data_AF-A0A2D7MG05-F1
#
_entry.id   AF-A0A2D7MG05-F1
#
_cell.length_a   1.000
_cell.length_b   1.000
_cell.length_c   1.000
_cell.angle_alpha   90.00
_cell.angle_beta   90.00
_cell.angle_gamma   90.00
#
_symmetry.space_group_name_H-M   'P 1'
#
loop_
_entity.id
_entity.type
_entity.pdbx_description
1 polymer ?
#
loop_
_entity_poly.entity_id
_entity_poly.type
_entity_poly.pdbx_seq_one_letter_code
_entity_poly.pdbx_strand_id
1 'polypeptide(L)'
;MKLLLMCFLFILLSCNHNKIITNYHQGSSKYNEKVYLEFIGDNFFIKNFSNQPNHIKIKCINKVNNKILKNLPLRASWTHQSKYKRLVSNNDGIANFQLCSLWTNKKNQVLRVSLDIDYSLFDKNNVSDSINYFIETNVKTNNPKFFLDTSIKNFGKILNGKEIIKEIKSYFSYEFFVEFTKDKAQSDFILTLNVDTFERKSRSNLNLPYIAYTKGNISLNMINVNEKIFYINLPEIKAGDYDKKSNAGKKAINNLANFIKNNKILKVKI
;
A
#
# COMPACT_ATOMS: atom_id res chain seq x y z
N MET A 1 -8.94 7.83 30.21
CA MET A 1 -7.61 7.20 30.15
C MET A 1 -7.76 5.90 29.35
N LYS A 2 -7.08 5.81 28.20
CA LYS A 2 -6.84 4.63 27.33
C LYS A 2 -7.98 3.60 27.13
N LEU A 3 -8.67 3.71 26.00
CA LEU A 3 -9.12 2.53 25.23
C LEU A 3 -8.86 2.82 23.75
N LEU A 4 -7.60 2.63 23.36
CA LEU A 4 -7.09 2.88 22.02
C LEU A 4 -6.66 1.53 21.45
N LEU A 5 -6.95 1.33 20.15
CA LEU A 5 -6.17 0.48 19.24
C LEU A 5 -6.44 -1.04 19.27
N MET A 6 -7.57 -1.51 18.74
CA MET A 6 -7.76 -2.95 18.48
C MET A 6 -8.68 -3.25 17.29
N CYS A 7 -8.40 -2.64 16.12
CA CYS A 7 -9.04 -3.03 14.85
C CYS A 7 -8.15 -2.89 13.59
N PHE A 8 -6.84 -2.61 13.71
CA PHE A 8 -5.99 -2.33 12.54
C PHE A 8 -4.90 -3.37 12.24
N LEU A 9 -4.97 -4.58 12.83
CA LEU A 9 -3.86 -5.55 12.71
C LEU A 9 -4.12 -6.78 11.81
N PHE A 10 -5.32 -6.98 11.24
CA PHE A 10 -5.60 -8.25 10.55
C PHE A 10 -5.35 -8.30 9.03
N ILE A 11 -4.98 -7.18 8.37
CA ILE A 11 -4.70 -7.19 6.91
C ILE A 11 -3.18 -7.15 6.59
N LEU A 12 -2.32 -6.93 7.59
CA LEU A 12 -0.85 -6.97 7.41
C LEU A 12 -0.23 -8.35 7.70
N LEU A 13 -1.03 -9.37 8.07
CA LEU A 13 -0.53 -10.67 8.52
C LEU A 13 -0.62 -11.81 7.49
N SER A 14 -1.16 -11.60 6.30
CA SER A 14 -1.29 -12.70 5.31
C SER A 14 -0.04 -13.00 4.48
N CYS A 15 1.10 -12.33 4.69
CA CYS A 15 2.36 -12.71 4.02
C CYS A 15 3.30 -13.56 4.92
N ASN A 16 2.80 -14.21 5.99
CA ASN A 16 3.63 -15.06 6.86
C ASN A 16 3.02 -16.46 7.05
N HIS A 17 3.52 -17.44 6.28
CA HIS A 17 3.78 -18.81 6.72
C HIS A 17 4.43 -19.59 5.58
N ASN A 18 5.76 -19.48 5.45
CA ASN A 18 6.54 -20.54 4.83
C ASN A 18 7.23 -21.32 5.96
N LYS A 19 6.87 -22.60 6.08
CA LYS A 19 7.43 -23.59 7.01
C LYS A 19 8.96 -23.57 6.92
N ILE A 20 9.60 -23.49 8.08
CA ILE A 20 11.04 -23.75 8.23
C ILE A 20 11.26 -25.24 7.98
N ILE A 21 12.07 -25.58 6.97
CA ILE A 21 12.60 -26.92 6.76
C ILE A 21 14.09 -26.85 7.08
N THR A 22 14.50 -27.51 8.16
CA THR A 22 15.89 -27.71 8.55
C THR A 22 16.38 -29.01 7.93
N ASN A 23 17.37 -28.93 7.04
CA ASN A 23 18.55 -29.81 6.97
C ASN A 23 19.34 -29.51 5.69
N TYR A 24 20.52 -28.89 5.82
CA TYR A 24 21.57 -29.04 4.82
C TYR A 24 22.97 -28.78 5.39
N HIS A 25 23.91 -29.69 5.08
CA HIS A 25 25.32 -29.64 5.45
C HIS A 25 26.21 -29.22 4.26
N GLN A 26 26.99 -28.17 4.52
CA GLN A 26 28.40 -27.86 4.15
C GLN A 26 28.91 -27.80 2.68
N GLY A 27 29.66 -26.71 2.38
CA GLY A 27 30.65 -26.67 1.28
C GLY A 27 31.04 -25.29 0.71
N SER A 28 32.04 -24.64 1.34
CA SER A 28 33.04 -23.65 0.86
C SER A 28 32.71 -22.45 -0.07
N SER A 29 33.50 -21.38 0.13
CA SER A 29 33.41 -19.99 -0.35
C SER A 29 33.51 -19.72 -1.87
N LYS A 30 33.23 -20.70 -2.74
CA LYS A 30 33.20 -20.54 -4.22
C LYS A 30 31.81 -20.72 -4.84
N TYR A 31 30.76 -20.73 -4.03
CA TYR A 31 29.41 -21.04 -4.52
C TYR A 31 28.83 -19.92 -5.39
N ASN A 32 29.12 -18.66 -5.09
CA ASN A 32 28.44 -17.51 -5.71
C ASN A 32 28.87 -17.24 -7.16
N GLU A 33 30.12 -17.56 -7.54
CA GLU A 33 30.60 -17.49 -8.92
C GLU A 33 29.97 -18.55 -9.83
N LYS A 34 29.30 -19.54 -9.23
CA LYS A 34 28.72 -20.71 -9.90
C LYS A 34 27.20 -20.68 -9.88
N VAL A 35 26.56 -19.68 -9.29
CA VAL A 35 25.10 -19.55 -9.29
C VAL A 35 24.68 -18.66 -10.46
N TYR A 36 23.68 -19.11 -11.19
CA TYR A 36 22.95 -18.33 -12.16
C TYR A 36 21.48 -18.25 -11.74
N LEU A 37 20.97 -17.03 -11.59
CA LEU A 37 19.58 -16.74 -11.30
C LEU A 37 18.92 -16.17 -12.55
N GLU A 38 17.68 -16.56 -12.81
CA GLU A 38 16.90 -16.09 -13.95
C GLU A 38 15.44 -15.91 -13.55
N PHE A 39 14.81 -14.80 -13.96
CA PHE A 39 13.37 -14.66 -13.83
C PHE A 39 12.68 -15.49 -14.91
N ILE A 40 11.70 -16.32 -14.50
CA ILE A 40 10.87 -17.04 -15.46
C ILE A 40 9.72 -16.12 -15.87
N GLY A 41 9.71 -15.76 -17.15
CA GLY A 41 8.75 -14.85 -17.76
C GLY A 41 9.22 -13.40 -17.74
N ASP A 42 8.40 -12.54 -18.34
CA ASP A 42 8.63 -11.11 -18.44
C ASP A 42 7.36 -10.32 -18.09
N ASN A 43 7.43 -8.99 -18.20
CA ASN A 43 6.27 -8.10 -18.04
C ASN A 43 5.50 -8.25 -16.72
N PHE A 44 6.22 -8.40 -15.61
CA PHE A 44 5.61 -8.49 -14.29
C PHE A 44 4.79 -7.25 -13.95
N PHE A 45 3.62 -7.45 -13.37
CA PHE A 45 2.76 -6.37 -12.90
C PHE A 45 2.20 -6.64 -11.51
N ILE A 46 1.88 -5.56 -10.82
CA ILE A 46 1.18 -5.53 -9.55
C ILE A 46 0.03 -4.54 -9.63
N LYS A 47 -1.00 -4.76 -8.81
CA LYS A 47 -2.11 -3.83 -8.67
C LYS A 47 -2.15 -3.33 -7.23
N ASN A 48 -2.16 -2.02 -7.07
CA ASN A 48 -2.32 -1.42 -5.74
C ASN A 48 -3.65 -1.88 -5.10
N PHE A 49 -3.66 -2.04 -3.79
CA PHE A 49 -4.83 -2.46 -2.98
C PHE A 49 -5.40 -3.85 -3.30
N SER A 50 -4.71 -4.65 -4.12
CA SER A 50 -5.15 -6.00 -4.49
C SER A 50 -4.06 -7.01 -4.19
N ASN A 51 -4.40 -8.04 -3.42
CA ASN A 51 -3.55 -9.22 -3.31
C ASN A 51 -3.76 -10.07 -4.56
N GLN A 52 -2.75 -10.13 -5.41
CA GLN A 52 -2.75 -11.00 -6.57
C GLN A 52 -2.12 -12.33 -6.18
N PRO A 53 -2.67 -13.49 -6.57
CA PRO A 53 -2.03 -14.79 -6.37
C PRO A 53 -0.77 -14.97 -7.24
N ASN A 54 -0.37 -13.92 -7.97
CA ASN A 54 0.75 -13.97 -8.89
C ASN A 54 2.08 -14.04 -8.12
N HIS A 55 2.91 -14.98 -8.56
CA HIS A 55 4.27 -15.13 -8.08
C HIS A 55 5.25 -14.78 -9.20
N ILE A 56 6.31 -14.06 -8.86
CA ILE A 56 7.48 -13.99 -9.71
C ILE A 56 8.32 -15.24 -9.41
N LYS A 57 8.56 -16.03 -10.44
CA LYS A 57 9.35 -17.26 -10.36
C LYS A 57 10.80 -16.95 -10.67
N ILE A 58 11.71 -17.47 -9.84
CA ILE A 58 13.15 -17.35 -10.01
C ILE A 58 13.74 -18.76 -10.17
N LYS A 59 14.38 -19.01 -11.31
CA LYS A 59 15.11 -20.24 -11.58
C LYS A 59 16.54 -20.13 -11.07
N CYS A 60 17.00 -21.18 -10.41
CA CYS A 60 18.33 -21.26 -9.79
C CYS A 60 19.13 -22.39 -10.45
N ILE A 61 20.24 -22.05 -11.10
CA ILE A 61 21.05 -22.99 -11.88
C ILE A 61 22.52 -22.89 -11.44
N ASN A 62 23.21 -24.02 -11.41
CA ASN A 62 24.65 -24.05 -11.29
C ASN A 62 25.27 -23.80 -12.67
N LYS A 63 25.93 -22.66 -12.84
CA LYS A 63 26.54 -22.19 -14.10
C LYS A 63 27.61 -23.14 -14.66
N VAL A 64 28.23 -23.96 -13.83
CA VAL A 64 29.34 -24.85 -14.25
C VAL A 64 28.83 -26.13 -14.91
N ASN A 65 27.75 -26.71 -14.38
CA ASN A 65 27.25 -28.01 -14.83
C ASN A 65 25.80 -27.97 -15.31
N ASN A 66 25.20 -26.78 -15.38
CA ASN A 66 23.81 -26.52 -15.74
C ASN A 66 22.76 -27.29 -14.93
N LYS A 67 23.12 -27.83 -13.75
CA LYS A 67 22.17 -28.52 -12.87
C LYS A 67 21.34 -27.51 -12.07
N ILE A 68 20.10 -27.88 -11.79
CA ILE A 68 19.22 -27.10 -10.91
C ILE A 68 19.76 -27.04 -9.48
N LEU A 69 19.62 -25.88 -8.83
CA LEU A 69 20.02 -25.66 -7.45
C LEU A 69 18.77 -25.68 -6.55
N LYS A 70 18.64 -26.76 -5.77
CA LYS A 70 17.56 -26.95 -4.78
C LYS A 70 17.97 -26.34 -3.45
N ASN A 71 16.99 -25.93 -2.65
CA ASN A 71 17.17 -25.38 -1.30
C ASN A 71 18.14 -24.19 -1.23
N LEU A 72 18.26 -23.42 -2.33
CA LEU A 72 19.11 -22.25 -2.39
C LEU A 72 18.44 -21.07 -1.67
N PRO A 73 19.04 -20.51 -0.62
CA PRO A 73 18.46 -19.39 0.10
C PRO A 73 18.68 -18.08 -0.66
N LEU A 74 17.60 -17.34 -0.86
CA LEU A 74 17.56 -16.06 -1.57
C LEU A 74 16.91 -14.99 -0.71
N ARG A 75 17.25 -13.73 -0.99
CA ARG A 75 16.53 -12.57 -0.50
C ARG A 75 16.03 -11.72 -1.67
N ALA A 76 14.79 -11.30 -1.58
CA ALA A 76 14.14 -10.44 -2.55
C ALA A 76 13.71 -9.14 -1.90
N SER A 77 14.08 -7.99 -2.46
CA SER A 77 13.69 -6.68 -1.97
C SER A 77 13.27 -5.76 -3.10
N TRP A 78 12.36 -4.86 -2.78
CA TRP A 78 12.13 -3.70 -3.62
C TRP A 78 13.29 -2.73 -3.41
N THR A 79 13.91 -2.24 -4.48
CA THR A 79 15.13 -1.39 -4.36
C THR A 79 14.94 -0.09 -3.59
N HIS A 80 13.69 0.36 -3.43
CA HIS A 80 13.33 1.56 -2.67
C HIS A 80 12.92 1.25 -1.22
N GLN A 81 13.00 -0.01 -0.79
CA GLN A 81 12.69 -0.45 0.57
C GLN A 81 13.92 -1.10 1.19
N SER A 82 14.12 -0.88 2.49
CA SER A 82 15.21 -1.51 3.25
C SER A 82 14.89 -2.96 3.63
N LYS A 83 13.61 -3.35 3.63
CA LYS A 83 13.17 -4.69 4.00
C LYS A 83 13.27 -5.64 2.81
N TYR A 84 13.60 -6.89 3.10
CA TYR A 84 13.62 -7.99 2.15
C TYR A 84 12.72 -9.13 2.63
N LYS A 85 12.31 -9.98 1.69
CA LYS A 85 11.70 -11.28 1.96
C LYS A 85 12.70 -12.39 1.67
N ARG A 86 12.75 -13.38 2.55
CA ARG A 86 13.52 -14.61 2.31
C ARG A 86 12.71 -15.57 1.45
N LEU A 87 13.40 -16.21 0.53
CA LEU A 87 12.87 -17.23 -0.36
C LEU A 87 13.84 -18.43 -0.36
N VAL A 88 13.33 -19.60 -0.70
CA VAL A 88 14.16 -20.81 -0.87
C VAL A 88 13.72 -21.49 -2.16
N SER A 89 14.67 -21.94 -2.97
CA SER A 89 14.36 -22.71 -4.18
C SER A 89 13.85 -24.11 -3.83
N ASN A 90 12.83 -24.56 -4.54
CA ASN A 90 12.22 -25.88 -4.34
C ASN A 90 13.04 -27.00 -5.01
N ASN A 91 12.47 -28.22 -5.07
CA ASN A 91 13.11 -29.38 -5.69
C ASN A 91 13.35 -29.28 -7.19
N ASP A 92 12.74 -28.30 -7.86
CA ASP A 92 12.92 -28.00 -9.29
C ASP A 92 13.87 -26.82 -9.51
N GLY A 93 14.46 -26.30 -8.43
CA GLY A 93 15.30 -25.10 -8.46
C GLY A 93 14.53 -23.80 -8.65
N ILE A 94 13.24 -23.77 -8.31
CA ILE A 94 12.36 -22.60 -8.44
C ILE A 94 12.08 -21.97 -7.08
N ALA A 95 12.36 -20.68 -6.94
CA ALA A 95 11.91 -19.86 -5.82
C ALA A 95 10.73 -18.98 -6.25
N ASN A 96 9.70 -18.85 -5.41
CA ASN A 96 8.49 -18.08 -5.71
C ASN A 96 8.42 -16.82 -4.85
N PHE A 97 8.55 -15.64 -5.45
CA PHE A 97 8.29 -14.37 -4.77
C PHE A 97 6.82 -13.99 -4.92
N GLN A 98 6.06 -14.06 -3.81
CA GLN A 98 4.68 -13.56 -3.77
C GLN A 98 4.66 -12.03 -3.87
N LEU A 99 4.00 -11.54 -4.92
CA LEU A 99 3.62 -10.15 -5.03
C LEU A 99 2.50 -9.89 -4.00
N CYS A 100 2.80 -9.10 -2.96
CA CYS A 100 1.77 -8.63 -2.01
C CYS A 100 1.31 -7.21 -2.44
N SER A 101 0.07 -6.84 -2.09
CA SER A 101 -0.48 -5.50 -2.37
C SER A 101 0.50 -4.40 -1.95
N LEU A 102 0.84 -3.50 -2.86
CA LEU A 102 1.63 -2.30 -2.56
C LEU A 102 0.73 -1.06 -2.49
N TRP A 103 1.22 -0.07 -1.76
CA TRP A 103 0.59 1.25 -1.57
C TRP A 103 1.60 2.29 -2.07
N THR A 104 1.80 2.31 -3.39
CA THR A 104 2.88 3.06 -4.03
C THR A 104 2.36 4.03 -5.08
N ASN A 105 3.06 5.15 -5.27
CA ASN A 105 2.85 6.05 -6.40
C ASN A 105 3.80 5.78 -7.57
N LYS A 106 4.66 4.76 -7.48
CA LYS A 106 5.64 4.47 -8.52
C LYS A 106 5.03 3.58 -9.60
N LYS A 107 4.99 4.11 -10.83
CA LYS A 107 4.56 3.39 -12.04
C LYS A 107 5.39 2.13 -12.31
N ASN A 108 6.69 2.19 -12.03
CA ASN A 108 7.60 1.07 -12.16
C ASN A 108 8.37 0.88 -10.85
N GLN A 109 8.57 -0.37 -10.47
CA GLN A 109 9.37 -0.75 -9.33
C GLN A 109 10.43 -1.75 -9.76
N VAL A 110 11.59 -1.69 -9.11
CA VAL A 110 12.65 -2.66 -9.36
C VAL A 110 12.64 -3.67 -8.22
N LEU A 111 12.42 -4.93 -8.58
CA LEU A 111 12.60 -6.07 -7.69
C LEU A 111 14.03 -6.56 -7.86
N ARG A 112 14.79 -6.59 -6.77
CA ARG A 112 16.13 -7.16 -6.72
C ARG A 112 16.09 -8.50 -6.01
N VAL A 113 16.70 -9.51 -6.59
CA VAL A 113 16.88 -10.84 -5.98
C VAL A 113 18.37 -11.13 -5.88
N SER A 114 18.81 -11.56 -4.71
CA SER A 114 20.20 -11.93 -4.43
C SER A 114 20.25 -13.15 -3.54
N LEU A 115 21.43 -13.74 -3.39
CA LEU A 115 21.67 -14.82 -2.44
C LEU A 115 21.53 -14.30 -1.00
N ASP A 116 20.90 -15.10 -0.12
CA ASP A 116 20.84 -14.81 1.31
C ASP A 116 22.02 -15.50 2.02
N ILE A 117 23.18 -14.83 1.95
CA ILE A 117 24.47 -15.32 2.46
C ILE A 117 24.43 -15.43 4.00
N ASP A 118 23.63 -14.60 4.68
CA ASP A 118 23.51 -14.60 6.14
C ASP A 118 22.74 -15.83 6.66
N TYR A 119 21.85 -16.39 5.85
CA TYR A 119 21.07 -17.58 6.20
C TYR A 119 21.83 -18.89 5.95
N SER A 120 22.69 -18.92 4.95
CA SER A 120 23.68 -19.96 4.76
C SER A 120 24.79 -19.80 5.80
N LEU A 121 25.13 -20.88 6.52
CA LEU A 121 26.25 -20.92 7.47
C LEU A 121 27.62 -20.85 6.75
N PHE A 122 27.84 -19.82 5.92
CA PHE A 122 29.15 -19.54 5.36
C PHE A 122 30.06 -19.05 6.48
N ASP A 123 31.30 -19.54 6.48
CA ASP A 123 32.34 -19.05 7.38
C ASP A 123 32.45 -17.53 7.26
N LYS A 124 31.97 -16.82 8.29
CA LYS A 124 31.98 -15.35 8.38
C LYS A 124 33.39 -14.76 8.23
N ASN A 125 34.41 -15.58 8.40
CA ASN A 125 35.82 -15.20 8.35
C ASN A 125 36.34 -14.91 6.93
N ASN A 126 35.59 -15.22 5.87
CA ASN A 126 35.97 -14.97 4.47
C ASN A 126 34.97 -14.11 3.69
N VAL A 127 34.08 -13.38 4.36
CA VAL A 127 33.04 -12.54 3.71
C VAL A 127 33.52 -11.08 3.56
N SER A 128 34.84 -10.87 3.52
CA SER A 128 35.40 -9.56 3.20
C SER A 128 35.39 -9.40 1.68
N ASP A 129 34.53 -8.48 1.24
CA ASP A 129 34.50 -7.89 -0.09
C ASP A 129 33.93 -8.78 -1.22
N SER A 130 32.88 -8.26 -1.88
CA SER A 130 32.46 -8.63 -3.25
C SER A 130 31.62 -9.90 -3.49
N ILE A 131 30.48 -10.07 -2.81
CA ILE A 131 29.36 -10.81 -3.42
C ILE A 131 28.17 -9.88 -3.66
N ASN A 132 28.26 -9.16 -4.77
CA ASN A 132 27.20 -8.32 -5.35
C ASN A 132 26.45 -9.06 -6.48
N TYR A 133 26.35 -10.40 -6.43
CA TYR A 133 25.55 -11.10 -7.43
C TYR A 133 24.06 -10.94 -7.13
N PHE A 134 23.38 -10.17 -7.97
CA PHE A 134 21.95 -9.97 -7.94
C PHE A 134 21.40 -9.92 -9.36
N ILE A 135 20.12 -10.22 -9.49
CA ILE A 135 19.34 -9.96 -10.70
C ILE A 135 18.24 -8.97 -10.36
N GLU A 136 17.86 -8.17 -11.36
CA GLU A 136 16.79 -7.19 -11.24
C GLU A 136 15.78 -7.34 -12.34
N THR A 137 14.53 -7.04 -12.01
CA THR A 137 13.47 -6.93 -13.00
C THR A 137 12.54 -5.77 -12.66
N ASN A 138 11.96 -5.19 -13.70
CA ASN A 138 10.94 -4.17 -13.58
C ASN A 138 9.58 -4.83 -13.34
N VAL A 139 8.88 -4.34 -12.32
CA VAL A 139 7.51 -4.69 -12.02
C VAL A 139 6.66 -3.44 -12.22
N LYS A 140 5.74 -3.50 -13.17
CA LYS A 140 4.83 -2.40 -13.52
C LYS A 140 3.69 -2.33 -12.51
N THR A 141 3.37 -1.14 -12.03
CA THR A 141 2.17 -0.91 -11.22
C THR A 141 1.02 -0.57 -12.14
N ASN A 142 0.00 -1.42 -12.19
CA ASN A 142 -1.25 -1.15 -12.89
C ASN A 142 -2.13 -0.24 -12.03
N ASN A 143 -2.65 0.82 -12.65
CA ASN A 143 -3.52 1.80 -12.00
C ASN A 143 -4.81 1.09 -11.58
N PRO A 144 -5.16 1.08 -10.29
CA PRO A 144 -6.48 0.63 -9.88
C PRO A 144 -7.52 1.68 -10.29
N LYS A 145 -8.66 1.21 -10.80
CA LYS A 145 -9.79 2.07 -11.15
C LYS A 145 -10.71 2.24 -9.96
N PHE A 146 -10.90 3.46 -9.50
CA PHE A 146 -11.78 3.78 -8.37
C PHE A 146 -13.06 4.45 -8.87
N PHE A 147 -14.20 4.04 -8.32
CA PHE A 147 -15.41 4.83 -8.34
C PHE A 147 -15.50 5.62 -7.02
N LEU A 148 -15.73 6.93 -7.10
CA LEU A 148 -15.88 7.78 -5.93
C LEU A 148 -17.35 7.99 -5.61
N ASP A 149 -17.81 7.40 -4.52
CA ASP A 149 -19.15 7.58 -3.96
C ASP A 149 -19.11 8.65 -2.86
N THR A 150 -19.96 9.67 -2.94
CA THR A 150 -19.87 10.83 -2.04
C THR A 150 -21.22 11.20 -1.43
N SER A 151 -21.22 11.40 -0.12
CA SER A 151 -22.31 12.05 0.60
C SER A 151 -21.77 13.26 1.33
N ILE A 152 -21.99 14.45 0.76
CA ILE A 152 -21.51 15.72 1.32
C ILE A 152 -22.71 16.56 1.71
N LYS A 153 -22.81 16.85 3.00
CA LYS A 153 -23.94 17.54 3.62
C LYS A 153 -23.47 18.72 4.45
N ASN A 154 -24.35 19.70 4.58
CA ASN A 154 -24.18 20.85 5.44
C ASN A 154 -25.41 20.94 6.35
N PHE A 155 -25.26 20.50 7.61
CA PHE A 155 -26.36 20.31 8.54
C PHE A 155 -27.47 19.42 7.94
N GLY A 156 -27.08 18.26 7.39
CA GLY A 156 -27.99 17.30 6.77
C GLY A 156 -28.47 17.65 5.37
N LYS A 157 -28.31 18.90 4.90
CA LYS A 157 -28.69 19.33 3.54
C LYS A 157 -27.59 19.01 2.55
N ILE A 158 -27.93 18.39 1.41
CA ILE A 158 -26.97 18.03 0.36
C ILE A 158 -26.24 19.29 -0.12
N LEU A 159 -24.91 19.22 -0.19
CA LEU A 159 -24.04 20.29 -0.67
C LEU A 159 -23.19 19.78 -1.83
N ASN A 160 -23.04 20.61 -2.86
CA ASN A 160 -22.07 20.35 -3.92
C ASN A 160 -20.64 20.57 -3.39
N GLY A 161 -19.96 19.49 -3.01
CA GLY A 161 -18.60 19.53 -2.45
C GLY A 161 -17.49 19.45 -3.50
N LYS A 162 -17.56 20.23 -4.59
CA LYS A 162 -16.57 20.19 -5.69
C LYS A 162 -15.12 20.24 -5.21
N GLU A 163 -14.82 21.13 -4.25
CA GLU A 163 -13.46 21.33 -3.74
C GLU A 163 -12.93 20.08 -3.02
N ILE A 164 -13.66 19.57 -2.02
CA ILE A 164 -13.22 18.37 -1.30
C ILE A 164 -13.15 17.13 -2.20
N ILE A 165 -14.06 17.00 -3.16
CA ILE A 165 -14.01 15.92 -4.18
C ILE A 165 -12.73 16.01 -4.99
N LYS A 166 -12.37 17.22 -5.46
CA LYS A 166 -11.13 17.45 -6.21
C LYS A 166 -9.91 17.07 -5.38
N GLU A 167 -9.83 17.52 -4.13
CA GLU A 167 -8.66 17.24 -3.28
C GLU A 167 -8.53 15.75 -2.94
N ILE A 168 -9.65 15.05 -2.72
CA ILE A 168 -9.64 13.58 -2.53
C ILE A 168 -9.13 12.87 -3.78
N LYS A 169 -9.62 13.24 -4.97
CA LYS A 169 -9.15 12.64 -6.22
C LYS A 169 -7.65 12.87 -6.42
N SER A 170 -7.20 14.11 -6.27
CA SER A 170 -5.78 14.48 -6.38
C SER A 170 -4.91 13.67 -5.40
N TYR A 171 -5.33 13.56 -4.13
CA TYR A 171 -4.59 12.81 -3.12
C TYR A 171 -4.40 11.34 -3.52
N PHE A 172 -5.47 10.63 -3.86
CA PHE A 172 -5.39 9.20 -4.22
C PHE A 172 -4.66 8.95 -5.54
N SER A 173 -4.85 9.80 -6.55
CA SER A 173 -4.11 9.71 -7.80
C SER A 173 -2.61 9.95 -7.60
N TYR A 174 -2.23 10.91 -6.75
CA TYR A 174 -0.82 11.24 -6.49
C TYR A 174 -0.12 10.22 -5.60
N GLU A 175 -0.73 9.79 -4.49
CA GLU A 175 -0.07 8.90 -3.52
C GLU A 175 -0.15 7.41 -3.92
N PHE A 176 -1.15 7.01 -4.72
CA PHE A 176 -1.42 5.60 -4.99
C PHE A 176 -1.68 5.28 -6.46
N PHE A 177 -1.39 6.21 -7.37
CA PHE A 177 -1.51 6.02 -8.82
C PHE A 177 -2.91 5.53 -9.27
N VAL A 178 -3.94 6.01 -8.57
CA VAL A 178 -5.35 5.68 -8.80
C VAL A 178 -5.90 6.42 -10.01
N GLU A 179 -6.68 5.72 -10.83
CA GLU A 179 -7.49 6.29 -11.91
C GLU A 179 -8.97 6.35 -11.46
N PHE A 180 -9.62 7.51 -11.58
CA PHE A 180 -11.04 7.63 -11.23
C PHE A 180 -11.94 7.45 -12.45
N THR A 181 -12.87 6.50 -12.37
CA THR A 181 -13.90 6.28 -13.39
C THR A 181 -15.25 6.85 -12.97
N LYS A 182 -16.09 7.19 -13.94
CA LYS A 182 -17.49 7.59 -13.73
C LYS A 182 -18.43 6.38 -13.63
N ASP A 183 -18.02 5.25 -14.19
CA ASP A 183 -18.83 4.03 -14.22
C ASP A 183 -18.39 3.09 -13.09
N LYS A 184 -19.31 2.84 -12.15
CA LYS A 184 -19.10 1.94 -11.02
C LYS A 184 -18.81 0.51 -11.49
N ALA A 185 -19.42 0.05 -12.58
CA ALA A 185 -19.21 -1.31 -13.10
C ALA A 185 -17.81 -1.52 -13.69
N GLN A 186 -17.12 -0.44 -14.08
CA GLN A 186 -15.74 -0.49 -14.59
C GLN A 186 -14.68 -0.23 -13.51
N SER A 187 -15.09 -0.05 -12.26
CA SER A 187 -14.17 0.18 -11.15
C SER A 187 -13.77 -1.11 -10.46
N ASP A 188 -12.57 -1.13 -9.91
CA ASP A 188 -12.06 -2.20 -9.07
C ASP A 188 -12.48 -2.01 -7.61
N PHE A 189 -12.58 -0.74 -7.21
CA PHE A 189 -12.84 -0.34 -5.84
C PHE A 189 -13.84 0.81 -5.77
N ILE A 190 -14.58 0.87 -4.67
CA ILE A 190 -15.44 2.00 -4.30
C ILE A 190 -14.75 2.75 -3.18
N LEU A 191 -14.38 4.00 -3.44
CA LEU A 191 -13.96 4.94 -2.43
C LEU A 191 -15.19 5.73 -1.98
N THR A 192 -15.62 5.55 -0.73
CA THR A 192 -16.74 6.30 -0.15
C THR A 192 -16.21 7.47 0.66
N LEU A 193 -16.72 8.68 0.39
CA LEU A 193 -16.47 9.89 1.17
C LEU A 193 -17.78 10.37 1.78
N ASN A 194 -17.88 10.35 3.10
CA ASN A 194 -19.02 10.88 3.84
C ASN A 194 -18.58 12.08 4.65
N VAL A 195 -19.20 13.24 4.43
CA VAL A 195 -18.94 14.47 5.18
C VAL A 195 -20.26 15.15 5.49
N ASP A 196 -20.44 15.55 6.74
CA ASP A 196 -21.53 16.42 7.17
C ASP A 196 -20.99 17.48 8.12
N THR A 197 -21.78 18.52 8.36
CA THR A 197 -21.49 19.53 9.39
C THR A 197 -22.50 19.45 10.51
N PHE A 198 -22.05 19.80 11.71
CA PHE A 198 -22.88 19.87 12.89
C PHE A 198 -22.47 21.05 13.77
N GLU A 199 -23.35 21.43 14.68
CA GLU A 199 -23.06 22.40 15.73
C GLU A 199 -23.01 21.68 17.06
N ARG A 200 -22.06 22.05 17.93
CA ARG A 200 -22.01 21.53 19.30
C ARG A 200 -22.91 22.30 20.24
N LYS A 201 -23.08 23.60 19.96
CA LYS A 201 -23.90 24.52 20.73
C LYS A 201 -24.47 25.56 19.78
N SER A 202 -25.76 25.83 19.92
CA SER A 202 -26.38 26.94 19.21
C SER A 202 -25.80 28.27 19.68
N ARG A 203 -25.73 29.24 18.75
CA ARG A 203 -25.27 30.60 19.02
C ARG A 203 -26.11 31.22 20.14
N SER A 204 -25.46 31.75 21.17
CA SER A 204 -26.12 32.26 22.38
C SER A 204 -26.59 33.71 22.29
N ASN A 205 -26.03 34.53 21.40
CA ASN A 205 -26.50 35.89 21.12
C ASN A 205 -26.15 36.32 19.70
N LEU A 206 -26.73 37.44 19.23
CA LEU A 206 -26.56 37.88 17.85
C LEU A 206 -25.14 38.38 17.49
N ASN A 207 -24.33 38.71 18.49
CA ASN A 207 -22.98 39.26 18.33
C ASN A 207 -21.91 38.16 18.24
N LEU A 208 -22.29 36.89 18.42
CA LEU A 208 -21.38 35.75 18.31
C LEU A 208 -21.51 35.07 16.96
N PRO A 209 -20.43 34.48 16.42
CA PRO A 209 -20.49 33.73 15.19
C PRO A 209 -21.27 32.41 15.37
N TYR A 210 -21.92 31.95 14.31
CA TYR A 210 -22.27 30.55 14.17
C TYR A 210 -20.99 29.73 14.06
N ILE A 211 -20.88 28.64 14.82
CA ILE A 211 -19.73 27.73 14.77
C ILE A 211 -20.19 26.38 14.24
N ALA A 212 -19.53 25.90 13.18
CA ALA A 212 -19.76 24.60 12.58
C ALA A 212 -18.51 23.73 12.69
N TYR A 213 -18.72 22.43 12.82
CA TYR A 213 -17.69 21.39 12.83
C TYR A 213 -17.99 20.39 11.73
N THR A 214 -16.96 19.90 11.04
CA THR A 214 -17.10 18.75 10.14
C THR A 214 -17.10 17.45 10.95
N LYS A 215 -17.88 16.48 10.48
CA LYS A 215 -17.73 15.06 10.81
C LYS A 215 -17.66 14.29 9.50
N GLY A 216 -16.78 13.31 9.40
CA GLY A 216 -16.69 12.56 8.16
C GLY A 216 -15.80 11.34 8.24
N ASN A 217 -15.88 10.52 7.20
CA ASN A 217 -15.08 9.33 7.04
C ASN A 217 -14.78 9.05 5.57
N ILE A 218 -13.74 8.26 5.36
CA ILE A 218 -13.38 7.68 4.07
C ILE A 218 -13.26 6.17 4.26
N SER A 219 -13.83 5.41 3.35
CA SER A 219 -13.60 3.97 3.26
C SER A 219 -13.31 3.52 1.85
N LEU A 220 -12.50 2.47 1.72
CA LEU A 220 -12.25 1.80 0.45
C LEU A 220 -12.73 0.37 0.52
N ASN A 221 -13.60 -0.01 -0.41
CA ASN A 221 -14.13 -1.36 -0.52
C ASN A 221 -13.79 -1.96 -1.89
N MET A 222 -13.44 -3.25 -1.92
CA MET A 222 -13.26 -3.99 -3.16
C MET A 222 -14.62 -4.48 -3.68
N ILE A 223 -14.92 -4.24 -4.96
CA ILE A 223 -16.26 -4.54 -5.51
C ILE A 223 -16.53 -6.05 -5.53
N ASN A 224 -15.54 -6.85 -5.96
CA ASN A 224 -15.77 -8.25 -6.31
C ASN A 224 -15.98 -9.17 -5.09
N VAL A 225 -15.51 -8.77 -3.91
CA VAL A 225 -15.55 -9.59 -2.68
C VAL A 225 -16.23 -8.87 -1.52
N ASN A 226 -16.75 -7.65 -1.74
CA ASN A 226 -17.34 -6.77 -0.73
C ASN A 226 -16.46 -6.62 0.53
N GLU A 227 -15.14 -6.67 0.34
CA GLU A 227 -14.16 -6.57 1.42
C GLU A 227 -13.79 -5.11 1.65
N LYS A 228 -13.82 -4.68 2.92
CA LYS A 228 -13.38 -3.35 3.34
C LYS A 228 -11.87 -3.35 3.53
N ILE A 229 -11.15 -2.60 2.68
CA ILE A 229 -9.69 -2.48 2.72
C ILE A 229 -9.26 -1.55 3.84
N PHE A 230 -9.92 -0.39 3.95
CA PHE A 230 -9.70 0.52 5.07
C PHE A 230 -10.93 1.37 5.37
N TYR A 231 -10.92 1.93 6.58
CA TYR A 231 -11.84 2.96 7.04
C TYR A 231 -11.09 3.94 7.92
N ILE A 232 -11.23 5.23 7.66
CA ILE A 232 -10.65 6.29 8.49
C ILE A 232 -11.70 7.34 8.81
N ASN A 233 -11.68 7.82 10.05
CA ASN A 233 -12.41 9.03 10.40
C ASN A 233 -11.56 10.25 9.98
N LEU A 234 -12.21 11.21 9.35
CA LEU A 234 -11.60 12.49 9.05
C LEU A 234 -11.55 13.34 10.32
N PRO A 235 -10.55 14.23 10.46
CA PRO A 235 -10.50 15.13 11.59
C PRO A 235 -11.70 16.08 11.59
N GLU A 236 -12.13 16.46 12.78
CA GLU A 236 -13.12 17.52 12.94
C GLU A 236 -12.45 18.87 12.68
N ILE A 237 -12.96 19.58 11.68
CA ILE A 237 -12.49 20.91 11.28
C ILE A 237 -13.56 21.92 11.63
N LYS A 238 -13.17 22.98 12.33
CA LYS A 238 -14.07 24.05 12.76
C LYS A 238 -14.03 25.24 11.80
N ALA A 239 -15.15 25.93 11.66
CA ALA A 239 -15.20 27.27 11.07
C ALA A 239 -16.36 28.09 11.65
N GLY A 240 -16.23 29.41 11.53
CA GLY A 240 -17.21 30.37 12.01
C GLY A 240 -17.74 31.31 10.93
N ASP A 241 -18.95 31.81 11.12
CA ASP A 241 -19.57 32.84 10.28
C ASP A 241 -20.55 33.67 11.10
N TYR A 242 -20.51 35.00 10.99
CA TYR A 242 -21.38 35.89 11.76
C TYR A 242 -22.80 36.00 11.18
N ASP A 243 -22.94 35.76 9.88
CA ASP A 243 -24.17 36.04 9.16
C ASP A 243 -25.09 34.81 9.13
N LYS A 244 -24.55 33.65 8.73
CA LYS A 244 -25.37 32.46 8.45
C LYS A 244 -24.70 31.18 8.91
N LYS A 245 -25.46 30.36 9.66
CA LYS A 245 -25.09 28.98 10.02
C LYS A 245 -24.61 28.15 8.83
N SER A 246 -25.29 28.25 7.69
CA SER A 246 -24.90 27.54 6.47
C SER A 246 -23.52 27.94 5.94
N ASN A 247 -23.13 29.21 6.09
CA ASN A 247 -21.82 29.69 5.64
C ASN A 247 -20.70 29.15 6.53
N ALA A 248 -20.92 29.10 7.85
CA ALA A 248 -19.98 28.46 8.78
C ALA A 248 -19.74 27.00 8.37
N GLY A 249 -20.80 26.26 8.04
CA GLY A 249 -20.67 24.87 7.59
C GLY A 249 -19.93 24.72 6.25
N LYS A 250 -20.22 25.56 5.25
CA LYS A 250 -19.47 25.57 3.97
C LYS A 250 -17.98 25.85 4.21
N LYS A 251 -17.67 26.86 5.03
CA LYS A 251 -16.28 27.20 5.41
C LYS A 251 -15.59 26.04 6.11
N ALA A 252 -16.27 25.30 6.98
CA ALA A 252 -15.71 24.13 7.66
C ALA A 252 -15.34 23.01 6.66
N ILE A 253 -16.20 22.73 5.69
CA ILE A 253 -15.94 21.74 4.63
C ILE A 253 -14.78 22.19 3.73
N ASN A 254 -14.70 23.47 3.36
CA ASN A 254 -13.59 23.99 2.56
C ASN A 254 -12.26 23.93 3.35
N ASN A 255 -12.29 24.21 4.64
CA ASN A 255 -11.12 24.03 5.51
C ASN A 255 -10.70 22.56 5.59
N LEU A 256 -11.65 21.60 5.58
CA LEU A 256 -11.34 20.18 5.48
C LEU A 256 -10.70 19.81 4.13
N ALA A 257 -11.17 20.38 3.02
CA ALA A 257 -10.52 20.21 1.72
C ALA A 257 -9.07 20.71 1.75
N ASN A 258 -8.83 21.90 2.31
CA ASN A 258 -7.48 22.45 2.50
C ASN A 258 -6.62 21.58 3.43
N PHE A 259 -7.21 21.01 4.48
CA PHE A 259 -6.52 20.06 5.33
C PHE A 259 -6.05 18.83 4.54
N ILE A 260 -6.94 18.22 3.74
CA ILE A 260 -6.62 17.06 2.89
C ILE A 260 -5.51 17.39 1.90
N LYS A 261 -5.58 18.56 1.24
CA LYS A 261 -4.56 19.03 0.30
C LYS A 261 -3.16 19.09 0.93
N ASN A 262 -3.07 19.56 2.17
CA ASN A 262 -1.81 19.85 2.83
C ASN A 262 -1.29 18.70 3.72
N ASN A 263 -2.07 17.63 3.91
CA ASN A 263 -1.75 16.56 4.84
C ASN A 263 -1.93 15.17 4.21
N LYS A 264 -1.02 14.25 4.51
CA LYS A 264 -1.21 12.84 4.18
C LYS A 264 -2.27 12.22 5.09
N ILE A 265 -3.48 12.07 4.57
CA ILE A 265 -4.63 11.53 5.33
C ILE A 265 -4.51 10.02 5.60
N LEU A 266 -3.79 9.28 4.76
CA LEU A 266 -3.34 7.92 5.03
C LEU A 266 -1.84 7.94 5.34
N LYS A 267 -1.49 7.71 6.61
CA LYS A 267 -0.10 7.43 7.00
C LYS A 267 0.21 5.98 6.73
N VAL A 268 0.55 5.66 5.47
CA VAL A 268 1.06 4.34 5.15
C VAL A 268 2.52 4.30 5.60
N LYS A 269 2.80 3.52 6.65
CA LYS A 269 4.18 3.10 6.93
C LYS A 269 4.51 2.01 5.91
N ILE A 270 5.34 2.33 4.93
CA ILE A 270 6.01 1.36 4.04
C ILE A 270 7.23 0.82 4.81
#